data_AF-A0AAD5J445-F1
#
_entry.id   AF-A0AAD5J445-F1
#
_cell.length_a   1.000
_cell.length_b   1.000
_cell.length_c   1.000
_cell.angle_alpha   90.00
_cell.angle_beta   90.00
_cell.angle_gamma   90.00
#
_symmetry.space_group_name_H-M   'P 1'
#
loop_
_entity.id
_entity.type
_entity.pdbx_description
1 polymer ?
#
loop_
_entity_poly.entity_id
_entity_poly.type
_entity_poly.pdbx_seq_one_letter_code
_entity_poly.pdbx_strand_id
1 'polypeptide(L)'
;MDLSWIRRDESLKGLVYSTTPKSIPSVERRSSKRFKVRAFSEEQEALVVKSWNAMKKKNPGELGLKFFLRIFEIAPSAKKLFKFLKDSDVPVEQNPQLKPHAMTVFVMTCESAVQLRKAGKATVRESTLKDLGATHLKYGVVDEHFEVTKYALLETIKEAVPEMWSPEMKNAWAEAYDQLAAAIKNEMKPLN
;
A
#
# COMPACT_ATOMS: atom_id res chain seq x y z
N MET A 1 -14.91 5.20 -42.98
CA MET A 1 -15.13 6.66 -42.89
C MET A 1 -13.81 7.26 -42.48
N ASP A 2 -13.17 7.90 -43.45
CA ASP A 2 -11.78 8.37 -43.47
C ASP A 2 -11.85 9.87 -43.74
N LEU A 3 -11.19 10.71 -42.95
CA LEU A 3 -10.94 12.12 -43.27
C LEU A 3 -9.60 12.56 -42.67
N SER A 4 -8.56 12.31 -43.46
CA SER A 4 -7.29 13.03 -43.50
C SER A 4 -7.45 14.54 -43.71
N TRP A 5 -6.58 15.35 -43.09
CA TRP A 5 -6.22 16.68 -43.59
C TRP A 5 -4.69 16.79 -43.65
N ILE A 6 -4.19 17.03 -44.87
CA ILE A 6 -2.79 17.23 -45.24
C ILE A 6 -2.60 18.69 -45.64
N ARG A 7 -1.42 19.26 -45.32
CA ARG A 7 -0.44 19.98 -46.20
C ARG A 7 0.26 21.08 -45.37
N ARG A 8 1.55 20.95 -45.05
CA ARG A 8 2.77 21.19 -45.85
C ARG A 8 2.80 22.56 -46.53
N ASP A 9 3.79 23.36 -46.16
CA ASP A 9 4.54 24.19 -47.09
C ASP A 9 6.03 24.22 -46.69
N GLU A 10 6.89 24.27 -47.70
CA GLU A 10 8.34 24.09 -47.69
C GLU A 10 8.91 25.21 -48.57
N SER A 11 9.79 26.08 -48.06
CA SER A 11 10.74 26.81 -48.90
C SER A 11 11.87 27.49 -48.12
N LEU A 12 13.03 26.84 -48.17
CA LEU A 12 14.41 27.32 -48.40
C LEU A 12 14.74 28.83 -48.36
N LYS A 13 15.86 29.14 -47.69
CA LYS A 13 17.11 29.81 -48.16
C LYS A 13 17.64 30.86 -47.17
N GLY A 14 18.93 30.75 -46.83
CA GLY A 14 19.70 31.84 -46.22
C GLY A 14 20.84 31.39 -45.31
N LEU A 15 21.98 31.02 -45.90
CA LEU A 15 23.25 30.86 -45.19
C LEU A 15 23.92 32.24 -45.04
N VAL A 16 24.14 32.71 -43.82
CA VAL A 16 25.14 33.75 -43.51
C VAL A 16 25.79 33.40 -42.16
N TYR A 17 27.10 33.15 -42.20
CA TYR A 17 27.98 33.03 -41.04
C TYR A 17 28.33 34.44 -40.53
N SER A 18 28.36 34.68 -39.21
CA SER A 18 29.43 35.41 -38.49
C SER A 18 29.06 35.86 -37.05
N THR A 19 29.90 35.43 -36.09
CA THR A 19 30.43 36.10 -34.87
C THR A 19 29.54 36.61 -33.71
N THR A 20 29.74 35.92 -32.56
CA THR A 20 29.86 36.39 -31.15
C THR A 20 28.62 36.81 -30.31
N PRO A 21 28.67 36.58 -28.97
CA PRO A 21 27.50 36.29 -28.15
C PRO A 21 26.95 37.51 -27.41
N LYS A 22 25.63 37.55 -27.22
CA LYS A 22 24.99 38.45 -26.25
C LYS A 22 24.07 37.63 -25.34
N SER A 23 24.36 37.75 -24.06
CA SER A 23 23.58 37.26 -22.91
C SER A 23 22.21 37.94 -22.81
N ILE A 24 21.39 37.47 -21.85
CA ILE A 24 20.11 38.00 -21.29
C ILE A 24 18.93 37.01 -21.55
N PRO A 25 17.99 36.77 -20.62
CA PRO A 25 18.10 36.28 -19.25
C PRO A 25 17.12 35.09 -18.97
N SER A 26 17.14 34.56 -17.75
CA SER A 26 16.08 33.78 -17.07
C SER A 26 14.99 33.11 -17.92
N VAL A 27 15.15 31.81 -18.17
CA VAL A 27 13.99 30.91 -18.34
C VAL A 27 13.33 30.80 -16.97
N GLU A 28 12.15 31.41 -16.83
CA GLU A 28 11.21 31.12 -15.75
C GLU A 28 11.01 29.61 -15.69
N ARG A 29 11.67 28.99 -14.71
CA ARG A 29 11.42 27.59 -14.37
C ARG A 29 9.98 27.52 -13.89
N ARG A 30 9.09 27.09 -14.78
CA ARG A 30 7.75 26.61 -14.47
C ARG A 30 7.81 25.86 -13.14
N SER A 31 7.09 26.39 -12.17
CA SER A 31 6.88 25.82 -10.85
C SER A 31 6.58 24.33 -10.97
N SER A 32 7.63 23.52 -10.85
CA SER A 32 7.51 22.12 -10.56
C SER A 32 6.90 22.06 -9.17
N LYS A 33 5.59 21.78 -9.10
CA LYS A 33 4.90 21.44 -7.86
C LYS A 33 5.74 20.37 -7.17
N ARG A 34 6.55 20.81 -6.20
CA ARG A 34 7.32 19.96 -5.32
C ARG A 34 6.27 19.20 -4.52
N PHE A 35 5.96 17.97 -4.94
CA PHE A 35 5.21 17.05 -4.10
C PHE A 35 5.98 16.97 -2.78
N LYS A 36 5.42 17.59 -1.73
CA LYS A 36 5.95 17.46 -0.38
C LYS A 36 5.65 16.04 0.03
N VAL A 37 6.62 15.14 -0.16
CA VAL A 37 6.65 13.86 0.56
C VAL A 37 6.72 14.25 2.03
N ARG A 38 5.58 14.20 2.73
CA ARG A 38 5.54 14.43 4.17
C ARG A 38 6.00 13.14 4.83
N ALA A 39 6.97 13.25 5.72
CA ALA A 39 7.38 12.14 6.55
C ALA A 39 6.21 11.73 7.47
N PHE A 40 6.12 10.44 7.77
CA PHE A 40 5.15 9.91 8.72
C PHE A 40 5.32 10.58 10.08
N SER A 41 4.26 11.22 10.56
CA SER A 41 4.27 12.09 11.73
C SER A 41 4.16 11.32 13.04
N GLU A 42 4.48 12.01 14.15
CA GLU A 42 4.34 11.47 15.50
C GLU A 42 2.87 11.24 15.85
N GLU A 43 1.99 12.14 15.39
CA GLU A 43 0.55 12.03 15.55
C GLU A 43 -0.01 10.79 14.82
N GLN A 44 0.47 10.53 13.59
CA GLN A 44 0.08 9.33 12.84
C GLN A 44 0.53 8.05 13.54
N GLU A 45 1.78 7.99 14.03
CA GLU A 45 2.26 6.85 14.82
C GLU A 45 1.39 6.66 16.07
N ALA A 46 1.15 7.74 16.82
CA ALA A 46 0.37 7.68 18.04
C ALA A 46 -1.05 7.17 17.79
N LEU A 47 -1.70 7.58 16.70
CA LEU A 47 -3.03 7.09 16.31
C LEU A 47 -3.01 5.58 16.05
N VAL A 48 -2.04 5.09 15.26
CA VAL A 48 -1.91 3.65 14.96
C VAL A 48 -1.61 2.85 16.22
N VAL A 49 -0.62 3.24 17.01
CA VAL A 49 -0.19 2.50 18.21
C VAL A 49 -1.28 2.50 19.28
N LYS A 50 -1.93 3.63 19.55
CA LYS A 50 -2.99 3.71 20.57
C LYS A 50 -4.22 2.89 20.17
N SER A 51 -4.68 3.02 18.92
CA SER A 51 -5.83 2.26 18.44
C SER A 51 -5.54 0.76 18.36
N TRP A 52 -4.34 0.35 17.94
CA TRP A 52 -3.91 -1.04 17.98
C TRP A 52 -3.96 -1.62 19.41
N ASN A 53 -3.41 -0.88 20.37
CA ASN A 53 -3.44 -1.29 21.77
C ASN A 53 -4.86 -1.39 22.34
N ALA A 54 -5.78 -0.51 21.94
CA ALA A 54 -7.19 -0.60 22.33
C ALA A 54 -7.88 -1.83 21.73
N MET A 55 -7.72 -2.07 20.42
CA MET A 55 -8.28 -3.23 19.73
C MET A 55 -7.76 -4.56 20.30
N LYS A 56 -6.44 -4.66 20.53
CA LYS A 56 -5.77 -5.85 21.08
C LYS A 56 -6.27 -6.20 22.48
N LYS A 57 -6.59 -5.20 23.31
CA LYS A 57 -7.09 -5.42 24.68
C LYS A 57 -8.55 -5.89 24.70
N LYS A 58 -9.36 -5.43 23.76
CA LYS A 58 -10.81 -5.65 23.77
C LYS A 58 -11.18 -7.05 23.30
N ASN A 59 -10.81 -7.43 22.07
CA ASN A 59 -11.11 -8.78 21.57
C ASN A 59 -10.22 -9.18 20.37
N PRO A 60 -8.98 -9.65 20.58
CA PRO A 60 -8.04 -9.93 19.49
C PRO A 60 -8.46 -11.12 18.62
N GLY A 61 -9.12 -12.13 19.22
CA GLY A 61 -9.58 -13.32 18.51
C GLY A 61 -10.74 -13.05 17.55
N GLU A 62 -11.66 -12.14 17.94
CA GLU A 62 -12.78 -11.72 17.10
C GLU A 62 -12.34 -10.76 15.99
N LEU A 63 -11.39 -9.86 16.29
CA LEU A 63 -10.86 -8.89 15.32
C LEU A 63 -10.27 -9.58 14.08
N GLY A 64 -9.44 -10.59 14.29
CA GLY A 64 -8.80 -11.30 13.18
C GLY A 64 -9.78 -12.10 12.32
N LEU A 65 -10.84 -12.62 12.95
CA LEU A 65 -11.92 -13.30 12.24
C LEU A 65 -12.73 -12.32 11.39
N LYS A 66 -13.21 -11.21 11.99
CA LYS A 66 -13.97 -10.17 11.27
C LYS A 66 -13.23 -9.63 10.06
N PHE A 67 -11.92 -9.38 10.21
CA PHE A 67 -11.07 -8.93 9.13
C PHE A 67 -11.10 -9.87 7.92
N PHE A 68 -10.93 -11.17 8.13
CA PHE A 68 -10.93 -12.13 7.04
C PHE A 68 -12.31 -12.36 6.43
N LEU A 69 -13.36 -12.38 7.25
CA LEU A 69 -14.73 -12.44 6.73
C LEU A 69 -14.99 -11.27 5.79
N ARG A 70 -14.57 -10.05 6.16
CA ARG A 70 -14.70 -8.87 5.31
C ARG A 70 -13.92 -9.02 3.99
N ILE A 71 -12.69 -9.54 4.01
CA ILE A 71 -11.93 -9.82 2.78
C ILE A 71 -12.73 -10.76 1.87
N PHE A 72 -13.30 -11.82 2.43
CA PHE A 72 -14.01 -12.84 1.65
C PHE A 72 -15.42 -12.43 1.22
N GLU A 73 -16.05 -11.49 1.93
CA GLU A 73 -17.29 -10.83 1.48
C GLU A 73 -17.03 -9.99 0.23
N ILE A 74 -15.92 -9.25 0.20
CA ILE A 74 -15.55 -8.37 -0.92
C ILE A 74 -14.99 -9.17 -2.09
N ALA A 75 -14.11 -10.13 -1.81
CA ALA A 75 -13.44 -10.96 -2.80
C ALA A 75 -13.53 -12.44 -2.43
N PRO A 76 -14.68 -13.11 -2.70
CA PRO A 76 -14.86 -14.53 -2.39
C PRO A 76 -13.80 -15.44 -3.03
N SER A 77 -13.27 -15.04 -4.19
CA SER A 77 -12.19 -15.75 -4.90
C SER A 77 -10.89 -15.81 -4.09
N ALA A 78 -10.63 -14.85 -3.20
CA ALA A 78 -9.43 -14.79 -2.38
C ALA A 78 -9.31 -16.01 -1.44
N LYS A 79 -10.43 -16.67 -1.08
CA LYS A 79 -10.42 -17.93 -0.30
C LYS A 79 -9.52 -18.99 -0.95
N LYS A 80 -9.46 -19.03 -2.28
CA LYS A 80 -8.68 -20.03 -3.04
C LYS A 80 -7.17 -19.86 -2.90
N LEU A 81 -6.71 -18.68 -2.48
CA LEU A 81 -5.28 -18.38 -2.25
C LEU A 81 -4.79 -19.00 -0.93
N PHE A 82 -5.70 -19.20 0.02
CA PHE A 82 -5.41 -19.84 1.31
C PHE A 82 -5.57 -21.34 1.16
N LYS A 83 -4.47 -22.08 0.99
CA LYS A 83 -4.48 -23.55 0.88
C LYS A 83 -5.28 -24.22 2.01
N PHE A 84 -5.16 -23.71 3.22
CA PHE A 84 -5.88 -24.24 4.38
C PHE A 84 -7.39 -23.97 4.38
N LEU A 85 -7.90 -23.10 3.50
CA LEU A 85 -9.33 -22.90 3.26
C LEU A 85 -9.82 -23.64 2.02
N LYS A 86 -8.98 -23.75 0.99
CA LYS A 86 -9.36 -24.34 -0.30
C LYS A 86 -9.83 -25.79 -0.16
N ASP A 87 -9.13 -26.57 0.68
CA ASP A 87 -9.35 -28.01 0.82
C ASP A 87 -9.97 -28.37 2.18
N SER A 88 -10.66 -27.42 2.83
CA SER A 88 -11.22 -27.60 4.18
C SER A 88 -12.75 -27.61 4.17
N ASP A 89 -13.33 -28.62 4.81
CA ASP A 89 -14.77 -28.70 5.09
C ASP A 89 -15.18 -27.86 6.32
N VAL A 90 -14.20 -27.25 7.00
CA VAL A 90 -14.43 -26.42 8.18
C VAL A 90 -14.93 -25.04 7.72
N PRO A 91 -16.03 -24.52 8.28
CA PRO A 91 -16.46 -23.15 8.05
C PRO A 91 -15.29 -22.19 8.24
N VAL A 92 -15.17 -21.19 7.36
CA VAL A 92 -14.06 -20.23 7.37
C VAL A 92 -13.86 -19.65 8.77
N GLU A 93 -14.95 -19.38 9.48
CA GLU A 93 -15.00 -18.81 10.82
C GLU A 93 -14.32 -19.66 11.89
N GLN A 94 -14.29 -20.97 11.66
CA GLN A 94 -13.77 -21.96 12.60
C GLN A 94 -12.35 -22.41 12.23
N ASN A 95 -11.79 -21.93 11.11
CA ASN A 95 -10.47 -22.33 10.67
C ASN A 95 -9.38 -21.71 11.58
N PRO A 96 -8.58 -22.54 12.30
CA PRO A 96 -7.62 -22.03 13.28
C PRO A 96 -6.47 -21.25 12.65
N GLN A 97 -6.24 -21.36 11.33
CA GLN A 97 -5.12 -20.72 10.63
C GLN A 97 -5.39 -19.27 10.22
N LEU A 98 -6.64 -18.82 10.24
CA LEU A 98 -6.97 -17.42 9.88
C LEU A 98 -6.55 -16.42 10.94
N LYS A 99 -6.79 -16.74 12.22
CA LYS A 99 -6.52 -15.81 13.32
C LYS A 99 -5.05 -15.40 13.39
N PRO A 100 -4.05 -16.31 13.30
CA PRO A 100 -2.65 -15.94 13.29
C PRO A 100 -2.30 -15.02 12.12
N HIS A 101 -2.74 -15.35 10.90
CA HIS A 101 -2.42 -14.54 9.72
C HIS A 101 -3.02 -13.14 9.82
N ALA A 102 -4.26 -13.02 10.30
CA ALA A 102 -4.88 -11.72 10.52
C ALA A 102 -4.08 -10.87 11.51
N MET A 103 -3.70 -11.47 12.65
CA MET A 103 -2.89 -10.77 13.65
C MET A 103 -1.53 -10.34 13.11
N THR A 104 -0.89 -11.14 12.26
CA THR A 104 0.36 -10.76 11.58
C THR A 104 0.16 -9.48 10.76
N VAL A 105 -0.92 -9.35 10.00
CA VAL A 105 -1.19 -8.13 9.21
C VAL A 105 -1.32 -6.90 10.11
N PHE A 106 -2.11 -6.98 11.18
CA PHE A 106 -2.27 -5.86 12.12
C PHE A 106 -0.95 -5.48 12.80
N VAL A 107 -0.21 -6.47 13.31
CA VAL A 107 1.06 -6.25 14.01
C VAL A 107 2.09 -5.64 13.08
N MET A 108 2.31 -6.22 11.89
CA MET A 108 3.30 -5.72 10.96
C MET A 108 2.94 -4.32 10.43
N THR A 109 1.65 -4.01 10.27
CA THR A 109 1.21 -2.66 9.91
C THR A 109 1.49 -1.66 11.03
N CYS A 110 1.24 -2.03 12.28
CA CYS A 110 1.59 -1.20 13.44
C CYS A 110 3.12 -0.99 13.56
N GLU A 111 3.92 -2.03 13.34
CA GLU A 111 5.38 -1.94 13.34
C GLU A 111 5.89 -1.06 12.19
N SER A 112 5.27 -1.16 11.01
CA SER A 112 5.55 -0.29 9.87
C SER A 112 5.36 1.19 10.24
N ALA A 113 4.28 1.55 10.93
CA ALA A 113 4.05 2.93 11.39
C ALA A 113 5.18 3.45 12.30
N VAL A 114 5.62 2.65 13.27
CA VAL A 114 6.74 3.00 14.17
C VAL A 114 8.05 3.16 13.39
N GLN A 115 8.31 2.26 12.43
CA GLN A 115 9.52 2.29 11.61
C GLN A 115 9.52 3.49 10.65
N LEU A 116 8.38 3.83 10.06
CA LEU A 116 8.20 5.00 9.22
C LEU A 116 8.49 6.29 9.98
N ARG A 117 8.02 6.42 11.22
CA ARG A 117 8.38 7.59 12.05
C ARG A 117 9.87 7.65 12.34
N LYS A 118 10.46 6.52 12.76
CA LYS A 118 11.85 6.45 13.21
C LYS A 118 12.87 6.59 12.08
N ALA A 119 12.59 5.99 10.92
CA ALA A 119 13.56 5.81 9.84
C ALA A 119 13.07 6.30 8.47
N GLY A 120 11.83 6.80 8.35
CA GLY A 120 11.25 7.26 7.10
C GLY A 120 10.88 6.16 6.11
N LYS A 121 11.07 4.89 6.48
CA LYS A 121 10.76 3.70 5.67
C LYS A 121 10.43 2.52 6.57
N ALA A 122 9.70 1.54 6.05
CA ALA A 122 9.59 0.24 6.70
C ALA A 122 10.98 -0.43 6.74
N THR A 123 11.42 -0.84 7.92
CA THR A 123 12.71 -1.49 8.19
C THR A 123 12.52 -2.93 8.66
N VAL A 124 11.54 -3.63 8.09
CA VAL A 124 11.38 -5.08 8.28
C VAL A 124 12.68 -5.76 7.81
N ARG A 125 13.16 -6.76 8.56
CA ARG A 125 14.39 -7.49 8.22
C ARG A 125 14.32 -8.00 6.78
N GLU A 126 15.40 -7.81 6.02
CA GLU A 126 15.44 -8.15 4.59
C GLU A 126 15.07 -9.62 4.33
N SER A 127 15.57 -10.55 5.14
CA SER A 127 15.23 -11.97 5.04
C SER A 127 13.72 -12.21 5.20
N THR A 128 13.07 -11.52 6.14
CA THR A 128 11.63 -11.61 6.35
C THR A 128 10.84 -11.04 5.18
N LEU A 129 11.28 -9.90 4.59
CA LEU A 129 10.62 -9.35 3.41
C LEU A 129 10.74 -10.27 2.20
N LYS A 130 11.90 -10.93 1.99
CA LYS A 130 12.09 -11.93 0.94
C LYS A 130 11.16 -13.12 1.11
N ASP A 131 11.06 -13.67 2.32
CA ASP A 131 10.17 -14.80 2.60
C ASP A 131 8.69 -14.41 2.38
N LEU A 132 8.28 -13.21 2.80
CA LEU A 132 6.94 -12.70 2.57
C LEU A 132 6.67 -12.50 1.09
N GLY A 133 7.55 -11.83 0.35
CA GLY A 133 7.42 -11.60 -1.08
C GLY A 133 7.33 -12.90 -1.87
N ALA A 134 8.22 -13.86 -1.61
CA ALA A 134 8.21 -15.18 -2.23
C ALA A 134 6.91 -15.95 -1.92
N THR A 135 6.41 -15.86 -0.68
CA THR A 135 5.14 -16.49 -0.28
C THR A 135 3.95 -15.89 -1.02
N HIS A 136 3.84 -14.56 -1.05
CA HIS A 136 2.73 -13.87 -1.73
C HIS A 136 2.76 -14.13 -3.24
N LEU A 137 3.96 -14.14 -3.85
CA LEU A 137 4.12 -14.50 -5.26
C LEU A 137 3.71 -15.95 -5.54
N LYS A 138 4.18 -16.90 -4.72
CA LYS A 138 3.86 -18.34 -4.85
C LYS A 138 2.36 -18.62 -4.81
N TYR A 139 1.61 -17.85 -4.02
CA TYR A 139 0.15 -18.01 -3.90
C TYR A 139 -0.63 -17.22 -4.95
N GLY A 140 0.02 -16.46 -5.83
CA GLY A 140 -0.65 -15.69 -6.87
C GLY A 140 -1.37 -14.45 -6.33
N VAL A 141 -0.84 -13.85 -5.25
CA VAL A 141 -1.34 -12.56 -4.76
C VAL A 141 -1.01 -11.49 -5.81
N VAL A 142 -1.95 -10.59 -6.08
CA VAL A 142 -1.84 -9.50 -7.05
C VAL A 142 -2.23 -8.19 -6.37
N ASP A 143 -2.04 -7.06 -7.04
CA ASP A 143 -2.27 -5.73 -6.48
C ASP A 143 -3.69 -5.56 -5.94
N GLU A 144 -4.69 -6.07 -6.63
CA GLU A 144 -6.10 -6.02 -6.24
C GLU A 144 -6.36 -6.69 -4.88
N HIS A 145 -5.61 -7.75 -4.55
CA HIS A 145 -5.74 -8.41 -3.26
C HIS A 145 -5.21 -7.53 -2.11
N PHE A 146 -4.15 -6.73 -2.35
CA PHE A 146 -3.67 -5.77 -1.35
C PHE A 146 -4.69 -4.64 -1.15
N GLU A 147 -5.33 -4.15 -2.20
CA GLU A 147 -6.35 -3.10 -2.08
C GLU A 147 -7.60 -3.58 -1.32
N VAL A 148 -8.08 -4.79 -1.61
CA VAL A 148 -9.18 -5.41 -0.85
C VAL A 148 -8.80 -5.57 0.62
N THR A 149 -7.57 -6.02 0.88
CA THR A 149 -7.04 -6.22 2.23
C THR A 149 -6.95 -4.89 2.98
N LYS A 150 -6.48 -3.82 2.34
CA LYS A 150 -6.44 -2.47 2.89
C LYS A 150 -7.83 -1.97 3.26
N TYR A 151 -8.80 -2.12 2.36
CA TYR A 151 -10.18 -1.71 2.61
C TYR A 151 -10.75 -2.47 3.81
N ALA A 152 -10.63 -3.80 3.82
CA ALA A 152 -11.12 -4.65 4.89
C ALA A 152 -10.46 -4.31 6.24
N LEU A 153 -9.16 -4.00 6.23
CA LEU A 153 -8.42 -3.60 7.43
C LEU A 153 -9.02 -2.33 8.02
N LEU A 154 -9.19 -1.28 7.20
CA LEU A 154 -9.69 0.02 7.65
C LEU A 154 -11.12 -0.07 8.18
N GLU A 155 -12.00 -0.80 7.49
CA GLU A 155 -13.38 -0.99 7.98
C GLU A 155 -13.43 -1.79 9.27
N THR A 156 -12.58 -2.82 9.40
CA THR A 156 -12.49 -3.61 10.65
C THR A 156 -12.02 -2.76 11.82
N ILE A 157 -11.05 -1.87 11.61
CA ILE A 157 -10.57 -0.95 12.64
C ILE A 157 -11.67 0.03 13.06
N LYS A 158 -12.39 0.59 12.08
CA LYS A 158 -13.51 1.50 12.32
C LYS A 158 -14.60 0.87 13.19
N GLU A 159 -14.93 -0.40 12.93
CA GLU A 159 -15.91 -1.14 13.73
C GLU A 159 -15.40 -1.54 15.12
N ALA A 160 -14.09 -1.80 15.25
CA ALA A 160 -13.50 -2.25 16.51
C ALA A 160 -13.35 -1.14 17.55
N VAL A 161 -13.00 0.07 17.09
CA VAL A 161 -12.76 1.28 17.91
C VAL A 161 -13.47 2.51 17.33
N PRO A 162 -14.81 2.48 17.19
CA PRO A 162 -15.57 3.57 16.59
C PRO A 162 -15.40 4.90 17.31
N GLU A 163 -15.18 4.86 18.63
CA GLU A 163 -14.93 6.04 19.47
C GLU A 163 -13.58 6.73 19.19
N MET A 164 -12.61 6.01 18.61
CA MET A 164 -11.31 6.54 18.22
C MET A 164 -11.24 6.90 16.73
N TRP A 165 -12.27 6.53 15.95
CA TRP A 165 -12.22 6.62 14.50
C TRP A 165 -12.26 8.07 14.00
N SER A 166 -11.27 8.43 13.19
CA SER A 166 -11.22 9.72 12.51
C SER A 166 -10.60 9.59 11.11
N PRO A 167 -10.81 10.59 10.23
CA PRO A 167 -10.12 10.64 8.93
C PRO A 167 -8.59 10.58 9.05
N GLU A 168 -8.02 11.19 10.09
CA GLU A 168 -6.58 11.19 10.36
C GLU A 168 -6.10 9.78 10.74
N MET A 169 -6.86 9.07 11.59
CA MET A 169 -6.53 7.69 11.95
C MET A 169 -6.64 6.76 10.76
N LYS A 170 -7.68 6.91 9.93
CA LYS A 170 -7.82 6.18 8.66
C LYS A 170 -6.59 6.37 7.79
N ASN A 171 -6.16 7.61 7.59
CA ASN A 171 -5.01 7.94 6.75
C ASN A 171 -3.71 7.38 7.34
N ALA A 172 -3.52 7.45 8.66
CA ALA A 172 -2.34 6.90 9.33
C ALA A 172 -2.21 5.38 9.12
N TRP A 173 -3.29 4.63 9.32
CA TRP A 173 -3.30 3.18 9.06
C TRP A 173 -3.12 2.86 7.58
N ALA A 174 -3.77 3.61 6.69
CA ALA A 174 -3.66 3.42 5.24
C ALA A 174 -2.21 3.61 4.76
N GLU A 175 -1.55 4.69 5.19
CA GLU A 175 -0.17 4.98 4.80
C GLU A 175 0.81 3.93 5.36
N ALA A 176 0.65 3.53 6.62
CA ALA A 176 1.47 2.48 7.22
C ALA A 176 1.34 1.14 6.49
N TYR A 177 0.11 0.79 6.09
CA TYR A 177 -0.18 -0.40 5.29
C TYR A 177 0.42 -0.30 3.89
N ASP A 178 0.25 0.83 3.20
CA ASP A 178 0.75 1.03 1.84
C ASP A 178 2.27 0.86 1.76
N GLN A 179 3.00 1.38 2.75
CA GLN A 179 4.46 1.24 2.81
C GLN A 179 4.89 -0.20 3.06
N LEU A 180 4.17 -0.93 3.92
CA LEU A 180 4.43 -2.35 4.14
C LEU A 180 4.13 -3.17 2.88
N ALA A 181 2.99 -2.92 2.24
CA ALA A 181 2.59 -3.59 1.00
C ALA A 181 3.60 -3.32 -0.12
N ALA A 182 4.07 -2.08 -0.28
CA ALA A 182 5.11 -1.74 -1.24
C ALA A 182 6.42 -2.48 -0.96
N ALA A 183 6.84 -2.59 0.31
CA ALA A 183 8.03 -3.34 0.69
C ALA A 183 7.90 -4.84 0.35
N ILE A 184 6.74 -5.45 0.59
CA ILE A 184 6.48 -6.85 0.23
C ILE A 184 6.46 -7.03 -1.28
N LYS A 185 5.74 -6.17 -2.03
CA LYS A 185 5.64 -6.20 -3.49
C LYS A 185 7.01 -6.08 -4.17
N ASN A 186 7.92 -5.29 -3.60
CA ASN A 186 9.30 -5.17 -4.09
C ASN A 186 10.08 -6.49 -4.04
N GLU A 187 9.70 -7.41 -3.14
CA GLU A 187 10.28 -8.75 -3.00
C GLU A 187 9.41 -9.85 -3.65
N MET A 188 8.26 -9.51 -4.26
CA MET A 188 7.44 -10.45 -5.04
C MET A 188 8.04 -10.70 -6.43
N LYS A 189 9.28 -11.18 -6.44
CA LYS A 189 10.07 -11.51 -7.63
C LYS A 189 10.47 -12.98 -7.59
N PRO A 190 10.66 -13.65 -8.75
CA PRO A 190 11.26 -14.97 -8.77
C PRO A 190 12.60 -14.94 -8.02
N LEU A 191 12.86 -15.94 -7.18
CA LEU A 191 14.17 -16.09 -6.55
C LEU A 191 15.20 -16.37 -7.66
N ASN A 192 16.22 -15.52 -7.76
CA ASN A 192 17.39 -15.73 -8.62
C ASN A 192 18.31 -16.80 -8.05
#